data_AF-A0AAV9J0I5-F1
#
_entry.id   AF-A0AAV9J0I5-F1
#
_cell.length_a   1.000
_cell.length_b   1.000
_cell.length_c   1.000
_cell.angle_alpha   90.00
_cell.angle_beta   90.00
_cell.angle_gamma   90.00
#
_symmetry.space_group_name_H-M   'P 1'
#
loop_
_entity.id
_entity.type
_entity.pdbx_description
1 polymer ?
#
loop_
_entity_poly.entity_id
_entity_poly.type
_entity_poly.pdbx_seq_one_letter_code
_entity_poly.pdbx_strand_id
1 'polypeptide(L)'
;MRTVVPVVHGSFDWIRVDAIRLAGADHAVVPVNGVVPSALTTATAVNDVSERKQDAHVAVYLQPGAMTPSSRRARVPLLLDSPHSGRIYPRDFRFAPEFVRLRRGEDAYVDRLIAPALKYGASIIAALFPRTYIDVNRHENDIDPALLASPWPYPVRPSEKTARGLGLLRRYVIPGVPVYAPDTRLTVAEVHARISAYYEPYLALLSHTIDALHSEFGVAYHIDFHSMKSHGNAMTPDGAGATRPDFVVGDLRGSACEPEFTEMVVRALEDEGWSVSVNKPYAGAGVLRRFGAPRDGVHCLQVEMNRALYLDEERVECFSDGRYERVLESLERVYAQVAQWTTQRALSMRRRPIGRGDVVDGTDAMMPSVARRLRNEGVHLSKSLLLHGGNGLLGDAGGPGEESDPDSNDDEDDEPAPRPHPEKWEHDRGKNNPHRPNDDLV
;
A
#
# COMPACT_ATOMS: atom_id res chain seq x y z
N MET A 1 48.63 -3.87 12.44
CA MET A 1 47.34 -4.54 12.73
C MET A 1 46.23 -3.67 12.16
N ARG A 2 45.69 -4.02 10.99
CA ARG A 2 44.47 -3.42 10.44
C ARG A 2 43.39 -4.49 10.55
N THR A 3 42.44 -4.30 11.45
CA THR A 3 41.30 -5.19 11.61
C THR A 3 40.35 -4.94 10.45
N VAL A 4 40.26 -5.91 9.55
CA VAL A 4 39.27 -5.95 8.47
C VAL A 4 37.96 -6.43 9.08
N VAL A 5 36.95 -5.57 9.11
CA VAL A 5 35.57 -5.98 9.43
C VAL A 5 34.97 -6.56 8.14
N PRO A 6 34.52 -7.82 8.11
CA PRO A 6 33.90 -8.38 6.93
C PRO A 6 32.48 -7.83 6.80
N VAL A 7 32.24 -7.02 5.76
CA VAL A 7 30.89 -6.62 5.34
C VAL A 7 30.27 -7.83 4.62
N VAL A 8 29.38 -8.54 5.32
CA VAL A 8 28.62 -9.64 4.74
C VAL A 8 27.59 -9.06 3.76
N HIS A 9 27.91 -9.08 2.46
CA HIS A 9 26.94 -8.83 1.41
C HIS A 9 26.05 -10.08 1.29
N GLY A 10 24.95 -10.10 2.04
CA GLY A 10 23.88 -11.07 1.82
C GLY A 10 23.08 -10.69 0.58
N SER A 11 23.36 -11.32 -0.56
CA SER A 11 22.43 -11.32 -1.69
C SER A 11 21.18 -12.07 -1.26
N PHE A 12 20.09 -11.35 -0.97
CA PHE A 12 18.78 -11.96 -0.85
C PHE A 12 18.33 -12.37 -2.25
N ASP A 13 18.55 -13.64 -2.59
CA ASP A 13 17.95 -14.23 -3.79
C ASP A 13 16.43 -14.29 -3.58
N TRP A 14 15.73 -13.42 -4.32
CA TRP A 14 14.28 -13.30 -4.28
C TRP A 14 13.65 -14.63 -4.71
N ILE A 15 12.90 -15.27 -3.83
CA ILE A 15 12.01 -16.36 -4.25
C ILE A 15 10.89 -15.70 -5.04
N ARG A 16 10.99 -15.80 -6.37
CA ARG A 16 9.95 -15.44 -7.30
C ARG A 16 8.79 -16.42 -7.11
N VAL A 17 7.79 -16.01 -6.34
CA VAL A 17 6.48 -16.64 -6.39
C VAL A 17 5.77 -15.99 -7.56
N ASP A 18 5.79 -16.63 -8.74
CA ASP A 18 4.85 -16.28 -9.79
C ASP A 18 3.47 -16.31 -9.15
N ALA A 19 2.71 -15.21 -9.30
CA ALA A 19 1.39 -15.04 -8.73
C ALA A 19 0.67 -16.38 -8.75
N ILE A 20 0.27 -16.88 -7.59
CA ILE A 20 -0.54 -18.10 -7.51
C ILE A 20 -1.67 -17.86 -8.50
N ARG A 21 -1.64 -18.56 -9.63
CA ARG A 21 -2.82 -18.70 -10.48
C ARG A 21 -3.80 -19.40 -9.56
N LEU A 22 -4.71 -18.64 -8.98
CA LEU A 22 -5.85 -19.16 -8.26
C LEU A 22 -6.75 -19.81 -9.32
N ALA A 23 -6.35 -20.99 -9.76
CA ALA A 23 -7.09 -21.86 -10.65
C ALA A 23 -6.93 -23.27 -10.09
N GLY A 24 -8.04 -23.85 -9.65
CA GLY A 24 -8.07 -25.21 -9.13
C GLY A 24 -7.49 -26.21 -10.14
N ALA A 25 -6.52 -26.99 -9.67
CA ALA A 25 -6.20 -28.32 -10.15
C ALA A 25 -5.31 -28.96 -9.10
N ASP A 26 -5.77 -30.06 -8.50
CA ASP A 26 -4.91 -31.01 -7.80
C ASP A 26 -3.71 -31.31 -8.68
N HIS A 27 -2.47 -31.15 -8.20
CA HIS A 27 -1.35 -32.03 -8.54
C HIS A 27 -0.16 -31.84 -7.58
N ALA A 28 0.46 -32.98 -7.29
CA ALA A 28 1.44 -33.24 -6.25
C ALA A 28 2.74 -32.42 -6.36
N VAL A 29 3.28 -32.08 -5.18
CA VAL A 29 4.66 -31.66 -4.98
C VAL A 29 5.59 -32.81 -5.37
N VAL A 30 6.47 -32.60 -6.36
CA VAL A 30 7.58 -33.52 -6.66
C VAL A 30 8.90 -32.85 -6.27
N PRO A 31 9.73 -33.47 -5.43
CA PRO A 31 11.04 -32.93 -5.08
C PRO A 31 12.07 -33.37 -6.13
N VAL A 32 12.85 -32.44 -6.67
CA VAL A 32 14.03 -32.77 -7.47
C VAL A 32 15.28 -32.59 -6.60
N ASN A 33 15.78 -33.70 -6.08
CA ASN A 33 17.17 -33.82 -5.62
C ASN A 33 18.06 -33.97 -6.86
N GLY A 34 19.15 -33.19 -6.96
CA GLY A 34 20.18 -33.46 -7.95
C GLY A 34 21.14 -32.30 -8.21
N VAL A 35 22.35 -32.46 -7.71
CA VAL A 35 23.58 -31.69 -7.99
C VAL A 35 23.73 -31.25 -9.46
N VAL A 36 24.19 -30.02 -9.70
CA VAL A 36 24.86 -29.65 -10.96
C VAL A 36 26.14 -28.82 -10.66
N PRO A 37 27.33 -29.20 -11.16
CA PRO A 37 28.56 -28.44 -10.98
C PRO A 37 28.74 -27.31 -12.01
N SER A 38 29.60 -26.36 -11.63
CA SER A 38 30.15 -25.25 -12.42
C SER A 38 30.75 -25.67 -13.78
N ALA A 39 30.34 -25.00 -14.88
CA ALA A 39 31.19 -24.28 -15.85
C ALA A 39 30.60 -24.19 -17.29
N LEU A 40 30.98 -23.09 -17.97
CA LEU A 40 31.08 -22.88 -19.44
C LEU A 40 29.84 -22.51 -20.29
N THR A 41 29.77 -21.21 -20.61
CA THR A 41 29.93 -20.57 -21.95
C THR A 41 29.13 -21.03 -23.20
N THR A 42 28.50 -20.02 -23.83
CA THR A 42 28.14 -19.78 -25.27
C THR A 42 26.92 -20.42 -25.95
N ALA A 43 26.08 -19.51 -26.49
CA ALA A 43 25.20 -19.55 -27.69
C ALA A 43 24.09 -20.63 -27.71
N THR A 44 22.85 -20.34 -28.10
CA THR A 44 22.46 -19.81 -29.42
C THR A 44 21.02 -19.30 -29.37
N ALA A 45 20.73 -18.19 -30.04
CA ALA A 45 19.38 -17.73 -30.30
C ALA A 45 18.64 -18.73 -31.21
N VAL A 46 17.46 -19.15 -30.79
CA VAL A 46 16.47 -19.76 -31.69
C VAL A 46 15.22 -18.91 -31.58
N ASN A 47 14.95 -18.18 -32.66
CA ASN A 47 13.67 -17.52 -32.89
C ASN A 47 12.63 -18.62 -33.07
N ASP A 48 11.64 -18.67 -32.17
CA ASP A 48 10.32 -19.15 -32.55
C ASP A 48 9.27 -18.16 -32.06
N VAL A 49 8.45 -17.75 -33.02
CA VAL A 49 7.41 -16.72 -32.91
C VAL A 49 6.08 -17.45 -32.95
N SER A 50 5.51 -17.77 -31.80
CA SER A 50 4.06 -17.95 -31.68
C SER A 50 3.61 -17.85 -30.21
N GLU A 51 2.62 -16.97 -29.99
CA GLU A 51 1.79 -16.82 -28.78
C GLU A 51 2.47 -16.38 -27.46
N ARG A 52 2.83 -15.10 -27.39
CA ARG A 52 3.17 -14.41 -26.14
C ARG A 52 1.91 -14.22 -25.26
N LYS A 53 1.64 -15.14 -24.34
CA LYS A 53 0.92 -14.77 -23.11
C LYS A 53 1.84 -13.85 -22.31
N GLN A 54 1.38 -12.63 -22.03
CA GLN A 54 2.08 -11.70 -21.13
C GLN A 54 2.18 -12.37 -19.75
N ASP A 55 3.39 -12.69 -19.31
CA ASP A 55 3.61 -13.03 -17.91
C ASP A 55 3.46 -11.73 -17.09
N ALA A 56 2.25 -11.46 -16.62
CA ALA A 56 2.00 -10.38 -15.68
C ALA A 56 2.70 -10.74 -14.36
N HIS A 57 3.81 -10.06 -14.08
CA HIS A 57 4.53 -10.18 -12.80
C HIS A 57 3.84 -9.26 -11.79
N VAL A 58 2.90 -9.81 -11.01
CA VAL A 58 1.95 -8.98 -10.26
C VAL A 58 2.50 -8.53 -8.90
N ALA A 59 3.06 -9.46 -8.12
CA ALA A 59 3.60 -9.16 -6.80
C ALA A 59 4.66 -10.17 -6.40
N VAL A 60 5.51 -9.80 -5.46
CA VAL A 60 6.36 -10.75 -4.73
C VAL A 60 5.68 -11.06 -3.40
N TYR A 61 5.39 -12.34 -3.18
CA TYR A 61 4.98 -12.87 -1.88
C TYR A 61 6.17 -13.60 -1.26
N LEU A 62 6.69 -13.09 -0.15
CA LEU A 62 7.73 -13.78 0.60
C LEU A 62 7.11 -14.31 1.89
N GLN A 63 6.96 -15.63 1.96
CA GLN A 63 6.81 -16.33 3.23
C GLN A 63 8.19 -16.70 3.77
N PRO A 64 8.37 -16.73 5.10
CA PRO A 64 9.52 -17.41 5.72
C PRO A 64 9.56 -18.89 5.28
N GLY A 65 10.39 -19.18 4.27
CA GLY A 65 10.54 -20.50 3.66
C GLY A 65 11.68 -21.30 4.29
N ALA A 66 11.32 -22.29 5.11
CA ALA A 66 11.93 -23.62 5.23
C ALA A 66 13.41 -23.80 4.77
N MET A 67 14.36 -23.43 5.62
CA MET A 67 15.73 -23.97 5.54
C MET A 67 15.86 -25.10 6.56
N THR A 68 15.80 -26.36 6.12
CA THR A 68 15.99 -27.59 6.93
C THR A 68 15.00 -27.80 8.11
N PRO A 69 14.70 -29.06 8.51
CA PRO A 69 13.84 -29.36 9.66
C PRO A 69 14.26 -28.69 10.99
N SER A 70 15.49 -28.18 11.08
CA SER A 70 16.04 -27.53 12.28
C SER A 70 15.91 -26.00 12.32
N SER A 71 15.38 -25.31 11.30
CA SER A 71 15.29 -23.82 11.33
C SER A 71 13.98 -23.21 10.81
N ARG A 72 12.85 -23.88 11.04
CA ARG A 72 11.53 -23.28 10.78
C ARG A 72 11.34 -22.11 11.76
N ARG A 73 11.64 -20.87 11.33
CA ARG A 73 11.31 -19.67 12.12
C ARG A 73 9.79 -19.62 12.31
N ALA A 74 9.34 -19.37 13.53
CA ALA A 74 7.91 -19.26 13.81
C ALA A 74 7.35 -18.04 13.06
N ARG A 75 6.23 -18.24 12.35
CA ARG A 75 5.46 -17.13 11.79
C ARG A 75 4.88 -16.30 12.92
N VAL A 76 4.70 -15.00 12.65
CA VAL A 76 4.04 -14.05 13.56
C VAL A 76 2.82 -13.46 12.87
N PRO A 77 1.83 -12.91 13.60
CA PRO A 77 0.62 -12.31 13.02
C PRO A 77 0.87 -10.92 12.41
N LEU A 78 1.97 -10.77 11.66
CA LEU A 78 2.43 -9.51 11.09
C LEU A 78 2.64 -9.64 9.58
N LEU A 79 1.97 -8.79 8.82
CA LEU A 79 2.16 -8.57 7.39
C LEU A 79 2.70 -7.15 7.17
N LEU A 80 3.76 -7.02 6.38
CA LEU A 80 4.15 -5.75 5.78
C LEU A 80 3.85 -5.81 4.30
N ASP A 81 3.29 -4.75 3.72
CA ASP A 81 3.24 -4.61 2.28
C ASP A 81 3.84 -3.29 1.78
N SER A 82 4.28 -3.32 0.51
CA SER A 82 4.74 -2.15 -0.22
C SER A 82 4.03 -2.07 -1.56
N PRO A 83 2.93 -1.32 -1.67
CA PRO A 83 2.17 -1.22 -2.91
C PRO A 83 2.85 -0.35 -3.98
N HIS A 84 3.84 0.46 -3.58
CA HIS A 84 4.33 1.60 -4.37
C HIS A 84 5.82 1.54 -4.77
N SER A 85 6.53 0.48 -4.40
CA SER A 85 7.97 0.28 -4.69
C SER A 85 8.27 -0.40 -6.04
N GLY A 86 7.22 -0.79 -6.76
CA GLY A 86 7.32 -1.48 -8.04
C GLY A 86 8.00 -0.65 -9.13
N ARG A 87 8.89 -1.30 -9.86
CA ARG A 87 9.78 -0.70 -10.88
C ARG A 87 9.90 -1.54 -12.14
N ILE A 88 9.02 -2.52 -12.34
CA ILE A 88 8.87 -3.26 -13.59
C ILE A 88 7.80 -2.54 -14.41
N TYR A 89 8.26 -1.69 -15.32
CA TYR A 89 7.39 -0.86 -16.17
C TYR A 89 6.80 -1.71 -17.31
N PRO A 90 5.46 -1.85 -17.40
CA PRO A 90 4.82 -2.60 -18.47
C PRO A 90 5.13 -2.01 -19.86
N ARG A 91 5.30 -2.86 -20.87
CA ARG A 91 5.66 -2.43 -22.24
C ARG A 91 4.59 -1.56 -22.89
N ASP A 92 3.35 -1.69 -22.46
CA ASP A 92 2.16 -0.97 -22.93
C ASP A 92 1.89 0.34 -22.19
N PHE A 93 2.76 0.78 -21.26
CA PHE A 93 2.48 1.95 -20.41
C PHE A 93 2.37 3.26 -21.20
N ARG A 94 3.11 3.45 -22.29
CA ARG A 94 3.04 4.66 -23.14
C ARG A 94 3.18 5.98 -22.34
N PHE A 95 4.09 6.01 -21.36
CA PHE A 95 4.34 7.22 -20.56
C PHE A 95 5.09 8.29 -21.39
N ALA A 96 4.83 9.56 -21.10
CA ALA A 96 5.43 10.70 -21.80
C ALA A 96 6.74 11.26 -21.19
N PRO A 97 6.93 11.34 -19.85
CA PRO A 97 8.09 12.01 -19.29
C PRO A 97 9.37 11.17 -19.43
N GLU A 98 10.53 11.84 -19.36
CA GLU A 98 11.83 11.18 -19.17
C GLU A 98 11.78 10.13 -18.06
N PHE A 99 12.42 8.99 -18.28
CA PHE A 99 12.27 7.83 -17.40
C PHE A 99 12.62 8.15 -15.94
N VAL A 100 13.70 8.89 -15.68
CA VAL A 100 14.06 9.32 -14.32
C VAL A 100 12.97 10.15 -13.66
N ARG A 101 12.25 10.99 -14.41
CA ARG A 101 11.14 11.80 -13.88
C ARG A 101 9.94 10.91 -13.56
N LEU A 102 9.64 9.92 -14.40
CA LEU A 102 8.59 8.92 -14.13
C LEU A 102 8.85 8.17 -12.82
N ARG A 103 10.11 7.76 -12.60
CA ARG A 103 10.55 7.07 -11.37
C ARG A 103 10.36 7.90 -10.11
N ARG A 104 10.28 9.23 -10.19
CA ARG A 104 9.99 10.10 -9.02
C ARG A 104 8.60 9.85 -8.44
N GLY A 105 7.73 9.17 -9.17
CA GLY A 105 6.45 8.67 -8.69
C GLY A 105 6.57 7.44 -7.79
N GLU A 106 7.65 6.66 -7.84
CA GLU A 106 7.86 5.46 -7.02
C GLU A 106 8.05 5.81 -5.55
N ASP A 107 7.66 4.90 -4.66
CA ASP A 107 8.17 4.81 -3.29
C ASP A 107 9.42 3.91 -3.32
N ALA A 108 10.45 4.40 -4.01
CA ALA A 108 11.58 3.59 -4.45
C ALA A 108 12.29 2.92 -3.27
N TYR A 109 12.68 1.65 -3.44
CA TYR A 109 13.41 0.83 -2.48
C TYR A 109 12.68 0.48 -1.18
N VAL A 110 11.41 0.86 -1.01
CA VAL A 110 10.63 0.46 0.18
C VAL A 110 10.50 -1.06 0.28
N ASP A 111 10.40 -1.78 -0.86
CA ASP A 111 10.48 -3.25 -0.91
C ASP A 111 11.72 -3.81 -0.20
N ARG A 112 12.86 -3.13 -0.34
CA ARG A 112 14.12 -3.53 0.29
C ARG A 112 14.21 -3.12 1.75
N LEU A 113 13.60 -1.99 2.10
CA LEU A 113 13.58 -1.46 3.46
C LEU A 113 12.73 -2.34 4.39
N ILE A 114 11.63 -2.92 3.88
CA ILE A 114 10.78 -3.83 4.68
C ILE A 114 11.30 -5.27 4.72
N ALA A 115 12.14 -5.68 3.76
CA ALA A 115 12.65 -7.05 3.63
C ALA A 115 13.24 -7.67 4.92
N PRO A 116 13.99 -6.92 5.77
CA PRO A 116 14.51 -7.45 7.03
C PRO A 116 13.44 -7.99 7.99
N ALA A 117 12.17 -7.55 7.88
CA ALA A 117 11.08 -8.07 8.72
C ALA A 117 10.86 -9.59 8.56
N LEU A 118 11.25 -10.19 7.42
CA LEU A 118 11.22 -11.65 7.21
C LEU A 118 12.07 -12.40 8.24
N LYS A 119 13.17 -11.78 8.72
CA LYS A 119 14.03 -12.37 9.74
C LYS A 119 13.25 -12.61 11.04
N TYR A 120 12.19 -11.85 11.30
CA TYR A 120 11.38 -11.93 12.51
C TYR A 120 10.03 -12.64 12.30
N GLY A 121 9.87 -13.36 11.18
CA GLY A 121 8.71 -14.21 10.91
C GLY A 121 7.51 -13.48 10.29
N ALA A 122 7.65 -12.20 9.95
CA ALA A 122 6.62 -11.44 9.26
C ALA A 122 6.44 -11.95 7.82
N SER A 123 5.23 -11.78 7.27
CA SER A 123 4.97 -11.96 5.84
C SER A 123 5.20 -10.66 5.09
N ILE A 124 5.63 -10.72 3.83
CA ILE A 124 5.83 -9.53 2.98
C ILE A 124 5.14 -9.67 1.64
N ILE A 125 4.46 -8.58 1.22
CA ILE A 125 3.91 -8.41 -0.13
C ILE A 125 4.47 -7.14 -0.75
N ALA A 126 4.96 -7.18 -1.99
CA ALA A 126 5.37 -5.96 -2.70
C ALA A 126 4.85 -5.95 -4.14
N ALA A 127 4.31 -4.83 -4.58
CA ALA A 127 3.91 -4.64 -5.97
C ALA A 127 5.17 -4.56 -6.85
N LEU A 128 5.17 -5.25 -7.98
CA LEU A 128 6.29 -5.21 -8.92
C LEU A 128 6.15 -4.12 -9.98
N PHE A 129 4.92 -3.68 -10.22
CA PHE A 129 4.56 -2.65 -11.20
C PHE A 129 4.47 -1.27 -10.54
N PRO A 130 4.71 -0.19 -11.30
CA PRO A 130 4.71 1.16 -10.74
C PRO A 130 3.29 1.67 -10.49
N ARG A 131 3.07 2.35 -9.37
CA ARG A 131 1.77 2.98 -9.05
C ARG A 131 1.32 4.04 -10.06
N THR A 132 2.24 4.57 -10.87
CA THR A 132 1.92 5.49 -11.97
C THR A 132 1.20 4.77 -13.11
N TYR A 133 1.33 3.44 -13.23
CA TYR A 133 0.58 2.62 -14.17
C TYR A 133 -0.82 2.29 -13.64
N ILE A 134 -0.90 1.80 -12.40
CA ILE A 134 -2.14 1.60 -11.64
C ILE A 134 -1.83 1.60 -10.14
N ASP A 135 -2.58 2.36 -9.35
CA ASP A 135 -2.33 2.56 -7.92
C ASP A 135 -3.23 1.63 -7.08
N VAL A 136 -2.67 0.54 -6.54
CA VAL A 136 -3.42 -0.43 -5.71
C VAL A 136 -3.82 0.10 -4.34
N ASN A 137 -3.34 1.27 -3.93
CA ASN A 137 -3.76 1.96 -2.72
C ASN A 137 -4.85 3.03 -2.99
N ARG A 138 -5.63 2.83 -4.06
CA ARG A 138 -6.83 3.60 -4.44
C ARG A 138 -8.01 2.68 -4.63
N HIS A 139 -9.22 3.24 -4.55
CA HIS A 139 -10.45 2.50 -4.84
C HIS A 139 -10.60 2.31 -6.35
N GLU A 140 -11.17 1.18 -6.82
CA GLU A 140 -11.32 0.91 -8.27
C GLU A 140 -12.18 1.95 -9.01
N ASN A 141 -13.12 2.59 -8.31
CA ASN A 141 -13.96 3.65 -8.86
C ASN A 141 -13.31 5.05 -8.79
N ASP A 142 -12.11 5.20 -8.19
CA ASP A 142 -11.39 6.47 -8.07
C ASP A 142 -10.66 6.84 -9.37
N ILE A 143 -11.43 6.90 -10.45
CA ILE A 143 -10.97 7.11 -11.83
C ILE A 143 -11.22 8.54 -12.23
N ASP A 144 -10.21 9.15 -12.85
CA ASP A 144 -10.30 10.44 -13.52
C ASP A 144 -10.90 10.28 -14.93
N PRO A 145 -12.13 10.75 -15.21
CA PRO A 145 -12.74 10.60 -16.53
C PRO A 145 -11.94 11.30 -17.64
N ALA A 146 -11.16 12.33 -17.32
CA ALA A 146 -10.36 13.07 -18.30
C ALA A 146 -9.21 12.24 -18.90
N LEU A 147 -8.83 11.12 -18.26
CA LEU A 147 -7.81 10.20 -18.77
C LEU A 147 -8.37 9.19 -19.78
N LEU A 148 -9.69 9.07 -19.90
CA LEU A 148 -10.34 8.04 -20.70
C LEU A 148 -10.67 8.52 -22.12
N ALA A 149 -10.55 7.62 -23.10
CA ALA A 149 -10.92 7.87 -24.49
C ALA A 149 -12.44 7.78 -24.73
N SER A 150 -13.17 7.17 -23.78
CA SER A 150 -14.62 7.00 -23.81
C SER A 150 -15.14 6.93 -22.37
N PRO A 151 -16.43 7.22 -22.11
CA PRO A 151 -16.99 7.12 -20.76
C PRO A 151 -16.74 5.75 -20.12
N TRP A 152 -16.41 5.75 -18.83
CA TRP A 152 -16.31 4.51 -18.06
C TRP A 152 -17.70 3.86 -17.91
N PRO A 153 -17.85 2.55 -18.12
CA PRO A 153 -19.17 1.89 -18.09
C PRO A 153 -19.74 1.69 -16.69
N TYR A 154 -18.96 1.93 -15.63
CA TYR A 154 -19.38 1.78 -14.22
C TYR A 154 -19.36 3.12 -13.50
N PRO A 155 -19.98 3.23 -12.30
CA PRO A 155 -19.93 4.46 -11.50
C PRO A 155 -18.48 4.88 -11.19
N VAL A 156 -18.15 6.14 -11.48
CA VAL A 156 -16.89 6.76 -11.07
C VAL A 156 -17.11 7.64 -9.85
N ARG A 157 -16.15 7.63 -8.91
CA ARG A 157 -16.17 8.45 -7.70
C ARG A 157 -14.79 9.11 -7.51
N PRO A 158 -14.47 10.16 -8.27
CA PRO A 158 -13.18 10.85 -8.19
C PRO A 158 -13.00 11.50 -6.80
N SER A 159 -11.98 11.07 -6.07
CA SER A 159 -11.60 11.62 -4.78
C SER A 159 -10.84 12.95 -4.92
N GLU A 160 -10.59 13.65 -3.81
CA GLU A 160 -9.67 14.80 -3.78
C GLU A 160 -8.27 14.44 -4.32
N LYS A 161 -7.81 13.21 -4.12
CA LYS A 161 -6.54 12.74 -4.68
C LYS A 161 -6.61 12.67 -6.20
N THR A 162 -7.72 12.20 -6.76
CA THR A 162 -7.97 12.18 -8.20
C THR A 162 -8.07 13.58 -8.78
N ALA A 163 -8.72 14.52 -8.08
CA ALA A 163 -8.75 15.93 -8.47
C ALA A 163 -7.32 16.53 -8.56
N ARG A 164 -6.39 16.06 -7.72
CA ARG A 164 -4.96 16.41 -7.77
C ARG A 164 -4.13 15.53 -8.72
N GLY A 165 -4.76 14.63 -9.48
CA GLY A 165 -4.12 13.76 -10.47
C GLY A 165 -3.46 12.49 -9.92
N LEU A 166 -3.85 12.06 -8.72
CA LEU A 166 -3.30 10.92 -7.97
C LEU A 166 -4.34 9.81 -7.71
N GLY A 167 -5.28 9.62 -8.63
CA GLY A 167 -6.30 8.56 -8.58
C GLY A 167 -5.77 7.16 -8.87
N LEU A 168 -6.68 6.21 -9.11
CA LEU A 168 -6.36 4.83 -9.52
C LEU A 168 -5.39 4.82 -10.70
N LEU A 169 -5.64 5.72 -11.65
CA LEU A 169 -4.74 6.05 -12.75
C LEU A 169 -4.21 7.46 -12.50
N ARG A 170 -2.89 7.63 -12.53
CA ARG A 170 -2.29 8.94 -12.28
C ARG A 170 -2.33 9.81 -13.52
N ARG A 171 -2.79 11.05 -13.34
CA ARG A 171 -2.67 12.12 -14.35
C ARG A 171 -1.27 12.73 -14.30
N TYR A 172 -0.69 12.87 -13.10
CA TYR A 172 0.62 13.48 -12.90
C TYR A 172 1.55 12.58 -12.08
N VAL A 173 2.85 12.63 -12.39
CA VAL A 173 3.90 11.97 -11.62
C VAL A 173 4.26 12.81 -10.39
N ILE A 174 4.52 14.09 -10.64
CA ILE A 174 4.82 15.19 -9.71
C ILE A 174 4.16 16.46 -10.29
N PRO A 175 4.09 17.59 -9.56
CA PRO A 175 3.43 18.79 -10.06
C PRO A 175 3.92 19.19 -11.45
N GLY A 176 2.99 19.38 -12.39
CA GLY A 176 3.28 19.81 -13.77
C GLY A 176 3.91 18.74 -14.68
N VAL A 177 4.02 17.48 -14.24
CA VAL A 177 4.60 16.39 -15.04
C VAL A 177 3.52 15.36 -15.38
N PRO A 178 2.84 15.49 -16.53
CA PRO A 178 1.80 14.55 -16.92
C PRO A 178 2.39 13.16 -17.19
N VAL A 179 1.65 12.11 -16.83
CA VAL A 179 2.05 10.72 -17.11
C VAL A 179 1.93 10.43 -18.60
N TYR A 180 0.90 10.95 -19.25
CA TYR A 180 0.59 10.72 -20.67
C TYR A 180 0.73 12.00 -21.50
N ALA A 181 0.97 11.85 -22.80
CA ALA A 181 0.97 12.99 -23.71
C ALA A 181 -0.46 13.58 -23.82
N PRO A 182 -0.61 14.88 -24.17
CA PRO A 182 -1.92 15.54 -24.21
C PRO A 182 -2.97 14.87 -25.10
N ASP A 183 -2.55 14.13 -26.13
CA ASP A 183 -3.34 13.36 -27.09
C ASP A 183 -3.49 11.88 -26.74
N THR A 184 -2.74 11.39 -25.74
CA THR A 184 -2.85 10.02 -25.26
C THR A 184 -4.00 9.91 -24.25
N ARG A 185 -4.99 9.10 -24.58
CA ARG A 185 -6.05 8.67 -23.66
C ARG A 185 -6.04 7.15 -23.54
N LEU A 186 -6.48 6.66 -22.38
CA LEU A 186 -6.63 5.25 -22.12
C LEU A 186 -8.02 4.80 -22.56
N THR A 187 -8.07 3.72 -23.33
CA THR A 187 -9.33 3.06 -23.66
C THR A 187 -9.88 2.34 -22.42
N VAL A 188 -11.19 2.14 -22.38
CA VAL A 188 -11.85 1.35 -21.33
C VAL A 188 -11.25 -0.05 -21.23
N ALA A 189 -10.95 -0.68 -22.38
CA ALA A 189 -10.31 -2.00 -22.43
C ALA A 189 -8.91 -2.03 -21.81
N GLU A 190 -8.10 -1.00 -22.04
CA GLU A 190 -6.78 -0.89 -21.41
C GLU A 190 -6.89 -0.77 -19.90
N VAL A 191 -7.77 0.09 -19.39
CA VAL A 191 -7.96 0.25 -17.94
C VAL A 191 -8.46 -1.04 -17.30
N HIS A 192 -9.41 -1.73 -17.92
CA HIS A 192 -9.85 -3.06 -17.45
C HIS A 192 -8.71 -4.07 -17.41
N ALA A 193 -7.87 -4.12 -18.46
CA ALA A 193 -6.72 -5.00 -18.48
C ALA A 193 -5.76 -4.71 -17.33
N ARG A 194 -5.54 -3.43 -16.98
CA ARG A 194 -4.72 -3.05 -15.81
C ARG A 194 -5.34 -3.52 -14.50
N ILE A 195 -6.65 -3.32 -14.34
CA ILE A 195 -7.36 -3.72 -13.13
C ILE A 195 -7.24 -5.23 -12.94
N SER A 196 -7.58 -6.02 -13.95
CA SER A 196 -7.58 -7.48 -13.84
C SER A 196 -6.19 -8.11 -13.77
N ALA A 197 -5.19 -7.53 -14.44
CA ALA A 197 -3.84 -8.11 -14.46
C ALA A 197 -2.98 -7.69 -13.26
N TYR A 198 -3.27 -6.57 -12.60
CA TYR A 198 -2.39 -5.99 -11.58
C TYR A 198 -3.12 -5.65 -10.27
N TYR A 199 -4.24 -4.93 -10.36
CA TYR A 199 -4.96 -4.43 -9.18
C TYR A 199 -5.65 -5.55 -8.40
N GLU A 200 -6.51 -6.32 -9.09
CA GLU A 200 -7.28 -7.39 -8.46
C GLU A 200 -6.38 -8.48 -7.86
N PRO A 201 -5.33 -8.99 -8.54
CA PRO A 201 -4.53 -10.06 -7.97
C PRO A 201 -3.66 -9.59 -6.79
N TYR A 202 -3.23 -8.32 -6.78
CA TYR A 202 -2.51 -7.74 -5.64
C TYR A 202 -3.40 -7.70 -4.39
N LEU A 203 -4.62 -7.20 -4.53
CA LEU A 203 -5.58 -7.12 -3.43
C LEU A 203 -6.07 -8.50 -2.97
N ALA A 204 -6.24 -9.45 -3.90
CA ALA A 204 -6.56 -10.84 -3.56
C ALA A 204 -5.46 -11.49 -2.72
N LEU A 205 -4.18 -11.23 -3.07
CA LEU A 205 -3.03 -11.72 -2.29
C LEU A 205 -2.97 -11.09 -0.89
N LEU A 206 -3.24 -9.79 -0.77
CA LEU A 206 -3.37 -9.12 0.53
C LEU A 206 -4.48 -9.76 1.36
N SER A 207 -5.69 -9.86 0.82
CA SER A 207 -6.85 -10.46 1.50
C SER A 207 -6.52 -11.88 1.97
N HIS A 208 -6.00 -12.72 1.08
CA HIS A 208 -5.66 -14.11 1.42
C HIS A 208 -4.62 -14.20 2.54
N THR A 209 -3.61 -13.32 2.52
CA THR A 209 -2.55 -13.33 3.54
C THR A 209 -3.06 -12.85 4.88
N ILE A 210 -3.88 -11.79 4.90
CA ILE A 210 -4.53 -11.28 6.12
C ILE A 210 -5.45 -12.36 6.71
N ASP A 211 -6.29 -12.99 5.88
CA ASP A 211 -7.18 -14.07 6.30
C ASP A 211 -6.41 -15.28 6.85
N ALA A 212 -5.28 -15.64 6.24
CA ALA A 212 -4.42 -16.72 6.71
C ALA A 212 -3.79 -16.42 8.06
N LEU A 213 -3.25 -15.21 8.26
CA LEU A 213 -2.71 -14.77 9.56
C LEU A 213 -3.81 -14.73 10.62
N HIS A 214 -4.97 -14.14 10.31
CA HIS A 214 -6.08 -14.07 11.22
C HIS A 214 -6.58 -15.47 11.61
N SER A 215 -6.72 -16.39 10.65
CA SER A 215 -7.14 -17.77 10.92
C SER A 215 -6.13 -18.53 11.77
N GLU A 216 -4.82 -18.28 11.57
CA GLU A 216 -3.78 -18.93 12.36
C GLU A 216 -3.70 -18.36 13.78
N PHE A 217 -3.75 -17.04 13.95
CA PHE A 217 -3.41 -16.39 15.22
C PHE A 217 -4.61 -15.87 16.02
N GLY A 218 -5.78 -15.77 15.39
CA GLY A 218 -6.97 -15.09 15.93
C GLY A 218 -6.90 -13.56 15.84
N VAL A 219 -5.84 -13.03 15.20
CA VAL A 219 -5.59 -11.61 14.98
C VAL A 219 -4.62 -11.47 13.81
N ALA A 220 -4.72 -10.39 13.03
CA ALA A 220 -3.77 -10.02 12.00
C ALA A 220 -3.38 -8.55 12.14
N TYR A 221 -2.07 -8.28 12.17
CA TYR A 221 -1.51 -6.94 12.12
C TYR A 221 -0.89 -6.71 10.74
N HIS A 222 -1.23 -5.58 10.14
CA HIS A 222 -0.85 -5.23 8.79
C HIS A 222 -0.26 -3.82 8.77
N ILE A 223 0.92 -3.67 8.15
CA ILE A 223 1.59 -2.39 7.94
C ILE A 223 1.74 -2.14 6.43
N ASP A 224 0.97 -1.17 5.92
CA ASP A 224 1.05 -0.59 4.58
C ASP A 224 2.18 0.43 4.52
N PHE A 225 3.34 0.00 4.02
CA PHE A 225 4.59 0.74 4.11
C PHE A 225 4.88 1.53 2.83
N HIS A 226 5.13 2.81 3.03
CA HIS A 226 5.32 3.83 2.01
C HIS A 226 6.56 4.69 2.26
N SER A 227 6.90 5.49 1.26
CA SER A 227 7.78 6.64 1.46
C SER A 227 7.23 7.91 0.83
N MET A 228 7.28 8.99 1.59
CA MET A 228 6.76 10.29 1.21
C MET A 228 7.88 11.23 0.79
N LYS A 229 7.53 12.21 -0.07
CA LYS A 229 8.44 13.30 -0.44
C LYS A 229 8.95 14.02 0.81
N SER A 230 10.19 14.49 0.77
CA SER A 230 10.81 15.17 1.91
C SER A 230 10.05 16.41 2.38
N HIS A 231 9.42 17.09 1.43
CA HIS A 231 8.59 18.27 1.65
C HIS A 231 7.24 18.11 0.95
N GLY A 232 6.25 18.83 1.47
CA GLY A 232 4.96 19.00 0.80
C GLY A 232 5.08 19.72 -0.55
N ASN A 233 4.14 19.45 -1.45
CA ASN A 233 4.05 20.08 -2.76
C ASN A 233 2.58 20.38 -3.12
N ALA A 234 2.35 21.02 -4.27
CA ALA A 234 1.00 21.43 -4.71
C ALA A 234 -0.01 20.26 -4.85
N MET A 235 0.45 19.01 -4.92
CA MET A 235 -0.41 17.83 -5.01
C MET A 235 -0.65 17.14 -3.66
N THR A 236 0.00 17.59 -2.57
CA THR A 236 -0.12 16.97 -1.24
C THR A 236 -0.99 17.80 -0.29
N PRO A 237 -1.66 17.20 0.72
CA PRO A 237 -2.63 17.89 1.58
C PRO A 237 -2.05 19.00 2.44
N ASP A 238 -0.77 18.89 2.78
CA ASP A 238 0.01 19.84 3.56
C ASP A 238 0.52 21.05 2.75
N GLY A 239 0.36 21.05 1.41
CA GLY A 239 0.75 22.18 0.56
C GLY A 239 2.26 22.27 0.30
N ALA A 240 2.66 23.25 -0.51
CA ALA A 240 4.04 23.39 -0.97
C ALA A 240 5.00 23.90 0.11
N GLY A 241 6.15 23.22 0.25
CA GLY A 241 7.21 23.61 1.18
C GLY A 241 7.01 23.16 2.63
N ALA A 242 5.90 22.46 2.94
CA ALA A 242 5.65 21.96 4.28
C ALA A 242 6.73 20.96 4.72
N THR A 243 7.35 21.23 5.86
CA THR A 243 8.29 20.31 6.52
C THR A 243 7.53 19.09 7.03
N ARG A 244 8.14 17.92 6.91
CA ARG A 244 7.56 16.65 7.35
C ARG A 244 8.43 15.99 8.43
N PRO A 245 7.80 15.24 9.35
CA PRO A 245 8.56 14.38 10.26
C PRO A 245 9.30 13.30 9.48
N ASP A 246 10.14 12.55 10.19
CA ASP A 246 10.84 11.39 9.65
C ASP A 246 9.85 10.28 9.29
N PHE A 247 8.81 10.09 10.11
CA PHE A 247 7.73 9.13 9.87
C PHE A 247 6.35 9.73 10.13
N VAL A 248 5.36 9.27 9.36
CA VAL A 248 3.94 9.46 9.65
C VAL A 248 3.31 8.08 9.82
N VAL A 249 2.60 7.87 10.93
CA VAL A 249 1.79 6.67 11.18
C VAL A 249 0.32 7.03 11.02
N GLY A 250 -0.37 6.39 10.09
CA GLY A 250 -1.79 6.59 9.84
C GLY A 250 -2.60 5.35 10.23
N ASP A 251 -3.71 5.53 10.92
CA ASP A 251 -4.62 4.45 11.34
C ASP A 251 -6.09 4.77 11.05
N LEU A 252 -6.31 5.71 10.13
CA LEU A 252 -7.60 6.33 9.83
C LEU A 252 -8.27 6.90 11.09
N ARG A 253 -7.48 7.55 11.95
CA ARG A 253 -7.95 8.15 13.22
C ARG A 253 -8.60 7.11 14.13
N GLY A 254 -7.99 5.94 14.21
CA GLY A 254 -8.40 4.79 15.03
C GLY A 254 -9.47 3.90 14.40
N SER A 255 -9.93 4.18 13.17
CA SER A 255 -10.95 3.32 12.53
C SER A 255 -10.37 2.03 11.94
N ALA A 256 -9.06 1.99 11.64
CA ALA A 256 -8.39 0.84 11.01
C ALA A 256 -7.57 -0.02 11.99
N CYS A 257 -7.28 0.47 13.20
CA CYS A 257 -6.33 -0.16 14.11
C CYS A 257 -6.70 0.06 15.57
N GLU A 258 -6.29 -0.88 16.45
CA GLU A 258 -6.35 -0.66 17.89
C GLU A 258 -5.26 0.34 18.33
N PRO A 259 -5.54 1.21 19.31
CA PRO A 259 -4.60 2.26 19.71
C PRO A 259 -3.28 1.68 20.26
N GLU A 260 -3.30 0.52 20.93
CA GLU A 260 -2.09 -0.08 21.49
C GLU A 260 -1.07 -0.48 20.41
N PHE A 261 -1.53 -0.91 19.23
CA PHE A 261 -0.62 -1.22 18.12
C PHE A 261 -0.07 0.06 17.47
N THR A 262 -0.92 1.08 17.25
CA THR A 262 -0.47 2.39 16.77
C THR A 262 0.60 2.97 17.69
N GLU A 263 0.34 3.02 19.00
CA GLU A 263 1.28 3.53 20.00
C GLU A 263 2.58 2.74 20.04
N MET A 264 2.52 1.41 19.92
CA MET A 264 3.72 0.57 19.92
C MET A 264 4.60 0.85 18.70
N VAL A 265 4.02 0.94 17.50
CA VAL A 265 4.79 1.26 16.28
C VAL A 265 5.40 2.65 16.35
N VAL A 266 4.65 3.64 16.85
CA VAL A 266 5.16 5.01 17.07
C VAL A 266 6.35 5.00 18.03
N ARG A 267 6.21 4.37 19.20
CA ARG A 267 7.30 4.29 20.18
C ARG A 267 8.53 3.58 19.64
N ALA A 268 8.36 2.47 18.93
CA ALA A 268 9.48 1.74 18.34
C ALA A 268 10.28 2.61 17.34
N LEU A 269 9.60 3.48 16.58
CA LEU A 269 10.25 4.45 15.69
C LEU A 269 10.92 5.60 16.46
N GLU A 270 10.25 6.15 17.48
CA GLU A 270 10.79 7.22 18.32
C GLU A 270 12.03 6.78 19.12
N ASP A 271 12.09 5.51 19.56
CA ASP A 271 13.23 4.92 20.27
C ASP A 271 14.50 4.85 19.38
N GLU A 272 14.33 4.81 18.05
CA GLU A 272 15.43 4.95 17.08
C GLU A 272 15.84 6.42 16.83
N GLY A 273 15.19 7.36 17.52
CA GLY A 273 15.48 8.80 17.47
C GLY A 273 14.76 9.56 16.36
N TRP A 274 13.76 8.96 15.72
CA TRP A 274 13.00 9.60 14.64
C TRP A 274 11.86 10.46 15.17
N SER A 275 11.60 11.57 14.48
CA SER A 275 10.37 12.34 14.66
C SER A 275 9.19 11.61 14.01
N VAL A 276 8.10 11.45 14.77
CA VAL A 276 6.90 10.73 14.29
C VAL A 276 5.67 11.62 14.45
N SER A 277 4.82 11.67 13.44
CA SER A 277 3.46 12.21 13.57
C SER A 277 2.43 11.11 13.38
N VAL A 278 1.24 11.32 13.96
CA VAL A 278 0.11 10.42 13.80
C VAL A 278 -0.98 11.09 12.98
N ASN A 279 -1.45 10.41 11.94
CA ASN A 279 -2.51 10.81 11.02
C ASN A 279 -2.32 12.15 10.28
N LYS A 280 -1.11 12.73 10.27
CA LYS A 280 -0.84 14.04 9.65
C LYS A 280 0.49 14.07 8.89
N PRO A 281 0.51 14.43 7.59
CA PRO A 281 -0.63 14.78 6.74
C PRO A 281 -1.37 13.55 6.17
N TYR A 282 -0.92 12.34 6.50
CA TYR A 282 -1.48 11.10 5.96
C TYR A 282 -2.12 10.29 7.09
N ALA A 283 -3.45 10.16 7.04
CA ALA A 283 -4.21 9.32 7.97
C ALA A 283 -4.32 7.86 7.53
N GLY A 284 -4.02 7.56 6.26
CA GLY A 284 -4.26 6.25 5.66
C GLY A 284 -5.08 6.33 4.37
N ALA A 285 -4.92 5.34 3.50
CA ALA A 285 -5.53 5.30 2.18
C ALA A 285 -6.44 4.07 1.95
N GLY A 286 -6.53 3.61 0.71
CA GLY A 286 -7.52 2.62 0.27
C GLY A 286 -7.33 1.24 0.88
N VAL A 287 -6.08 0.79 1.06
CA VAL A 287 -5.76 -0.51 1.65
C VAL A 287 -6.28 -0.58 3.09
N LEU A 288 -5.98 0.43 3.92
CA LEU A 288 -6.49 0.50 5.29
C LEU A 288 -8.02 0.53 5.34
N ARG A 289 -8.68 1.32 4.49
CA ARG A 289 -10.15 1.37 4.45
C ARG A 289 -10.77 0.03 4.08
N ARG A 290 -10.11 -0.72 3.19
CA ARG A 290 -10.60 -2.01 2.69
C ARG A 290 -10.42 -3.15 3.68
N PHE A 291 -9.28 -3.21 4.35
CA PHE A 291 -8.92 -4.38 5.18
C PHE A 291 -9.00 -4.12 6.69
N GLY A 292 -8.91 -2.87 7.14
CA GLY A 292 -8.98 -2.52 8.55
C GLY A 292 -10.34 -2.88 9.16
N ALA A 293 -10.33 -3.80 10.10
CA ALA A 293 -11.50 -4.24 10.84
C ALA A 293 -11.10 -4.57 12.29
N PRO A 294 -10.72 -3.56 13.10
CA PRO A 294 -10.13 -3.80 14.42
C PRO A 294 -11.08 -4.51 15.40
N ARG A 295 -12.40 -4.38 15.20
CA ARG A 295 -13.41 -5.15 15.97
C ARG A 295 -13.40 -6.64 15.66
N ASP A 296 -12.94 -7.01 14.46
CA ASP A 296 -12.83 -8.37 13.96
C ASP A 296 -11.37 -8.89 14.03
N GLY A 297 -10.48 -8.22 14.77
CA GLY A 297 -9.10 -8.65 14.95
C GLY A 297 -8.18 -8.40 13.75
N VAL A 298 -8.55 -7.55 12.81
CA VAL A 298 -7.68 -7.13 11.69
C VAL A 298 -7.30 -5.66 11.86
N HIS A 299 -6.02 -5.41 12.15
CA HIS A 299 -5.49 -4.08 12.45
C HIS A 299 -4.52 -3.63 11.36
N CYS A 300 -4.83 -2.51 10.71
CA CYS A 300 -4.05 -1.98 9.59
C CYS A 300 -3.48 -0.59 9.93
N LEU A 301 -2.18 -0.41 9.74
CA LEU A 301 -1.48 0.87 9.84
C LEU A 301 -0.85 1.23 8.50
N GLN A 302 -0.81 2.52 8.20
CA GLN A 302 0.00 3.07 7.13
C GLN A 302 1.26 3.68 7.75
N VAL A 303 2.43 3.39 7.20
CA VAL A 303 3.69 4.00 7.63
C VAL A 303 4.33 4.71 6.45
N GLU A 304 4.49 6.03 6.55
CA GLU A 304 5.11 6.87 5.53
C GLU A 304 6.49 7.32 6.00
N MET A 305 7.56 6.84 5.38
CA MET A 305 8.92 7.27 5.70
C MET A 305 9.36 8.47 4.84
N ASN A 306 9.97 9.47 5.45
CA ASN A 306 10.54 10.60 4.75
C ASN A 306 11.73 10.19 3.87
N ARG A 307 11.65 10.47 2.57
CA ARG A 307 12.72 10.11 1.61
C ARG A 307 14.06 10.77 1.87
N ALA A 308 14.12 11.93 2.55
CA ALA A 308 15.38 12.58 2.91
C ALA A 308 16.30 11.68 3.77
N LEU A 309 15.72 10.69 4.45
CA LEU A 309 16.47 9.73 5.25
C LEU A 309 17.34 8.79 4.41
N TYR A 310 16.96 8.50 3.15
CA TYR A 310 17.59 7.40 2.41
C TYR A 310 17.74 7.61 0.89
N LEU A 311 17.05 8.57 0.28
CA LEU A 311 16.89 8.69 -1.16
C LEU A 311 17.21 10.09 -1.67
N ASP A 312 18.06 10.19 -2.70
CA ASP A 312 18.10 11.35 -3.59
C ASP A 312 16.83 11.35 -4.45
N GLU A 313 15.89 12.24 -4.15
CA GLU A 313 14.59 12.27 -4.81
C GLU A 313 14.64 12.71 -6.27
N GLU A 314 15.72 13.39 -6.69
CA GLU A 314 15.87 13.86 -8.06
C GLU A 314 16.37 12.76 -8.98
N ARG A 315 17.35 11.99 -8.48
CA ARG A 315 17.98 10.88 -9.20
C ARG A 315 17.25 9.55 -9.01
N VAL A 316 16.47 9.43 -7.93
CA VAL A 316 15.81 8.20 -7.50
C VAL A 316 16.83 7.09 -7.25
N GLU A 317 17.87 7.46 -6.48
CA GLU A 317 19.00 6.64 -6.08
C GLU A 317 19.17 6.75 -4.57
N CYS A 318 19.49 5.65 -3.88
CA CYS A 318 19.80 5.72 -2.46
C CYS A 318 21.09 6.54 -2.23
N PHE A 319 21.15 7.27 -1.12
CA PHE A 319 22.38 7.93 -0.72
C PHE A 319 23.49 6.92 -0.43
N SER A 320 24.69 7.15 -0.98
CA SER A 320 25.85 6.26 -0.84
C SER A 320 26.75 6.59 0.37
N ASP A 321 26.31 7.50 1.25
CA ASP A 321 27.07 8.01 2.41
C ASP A 321 26.75 7.25 3.72
N GLY A 322 26.22 6.03 3.59
CA GLY A 322 25.83 5.19 4.73
C GLY A 322 24.46 5.51 5.32
N ARG A 323 23.75 6.53 4.82
CA ARG A 323 22.41 6.88 5.33
C ARG A 323 21.40 5.75 5.14
N TYR A 324 21.36 5.15 3.96
CA TYR A 324 20.46 4.03 3.67
C TYR A 324 20.71 2.85 4.61
N GLU A 325 21.98 2.48 4.84
CA GLU A 325 22.37 1.39 5.71
C GLU A 325 21.95 1.64 7.17
N ARG A 326 22.14 2.86 7.69
CA ARG A 326 21.70 3.23 9.03
C ARG A 326 20.18 3.15 9.20
N VAL A 327 19.42 3.59 8.18
CA VAL A 327 17.96 3.45 8.19
C VAL A 327 17.56 1.98 8.21
N LEU A 328 18.18 1.15 7.37
CA LEU A 328 17.91 -0.28 7.30
C LEU A 328 18.18 -1.00 8.63
N GLU A 329 19.32 -0.71 9.28
CA GLU A 329 19.69 -1.26 10.58
C GLU A 329 18.70 -0.87 11.68
N SER A 330 18.22 0.38 11.64
CA SER A 330 17.27 0.92 12.63
C SER A 330 15.87 0.32 12.41
N LEU A 331 15.41 0.24 11.16
CA LEU A 331 14.17 -0.46 10.81
C LEU A 331 14.21 -1.95 11.17
N GLU A 332 15.36 -2.62 11.04
CA GLU A 332 15.50 -4.02 11.47
C GLU A 332 15.22 -4.18 12.98
N ARG A 333 15.69 -3.26 13.81
CA ARG A 333 15.37 -3.23 15.25
C ARG A 333 13.89 -2.95 15.50
N VAL A 334 13.29 -2.01 14.77
CA VAL A 334 11.84 -1.75 14.84
C VAL A 334 11.05 -3.01 14.51
N TYR A 335 11.37 -3.70 13.42
CA TYR A 335 10.66 -4.92 13.02
C TYR A 335 10.79 -6.03 14.05
N ALA A 336 11.96 -6.15 14.72
CA ALA A 336 12.13 -7.08 15.82
C ALA A 336 11.15 -6.80 16.97
N GLN A 337 11.03 -5.53 17.38
CA GLN A 337 10.13 -5.11 18.45
C GLN A 337 8.65 -5.33 18.07
N VAL A 338 8.25 -4.91 16.88
CA VAL A 338 6.88 -5.07 16.36
C VAL A 338 6.50 -6.55 16.26
N ALA A 339 7.38 -7.41 15.72
CA ALA A 339 7.13 -8.84 15.62
C ALA A 339 7.00 -9.50 17.00
N GLN A 340 7.84 -9.11 17.96
CA GLN A 340 7.76 -9.59 19.34
C GLN A 340 6.43 -9.17 19.98
N TRP A 341 6.05 -7.91 19.85
CA TRP A 341 4.82 -7.39 20.44
C TRP A 341 3.58 -8.07 19.87
N THR A 342 3.48 -8.18 18.55
CA THR A 342 2.33 -8.81 17.87
C THR A 342 2.19 -10.28 18.26
N THR A 343 3.31 -11.00 18.43
CA THR A 343 3.33 -12.37 18.96
C THR A 343 2.78 -12.44 20.39
N GLN A 344 3.24 -11.55 21.28
CA GLN A 344 2.78 -11.51 22.67
C GLN A 344 1.29 -11.15 22.77
N ARG A 345 0.84 -10.21 21.94
CA ARG A 345 -0.55 -9.78 21.87
C ARG A 345 -1.47 -10.93 21.45
N ALA A 346 -1.13 -11.67 20.40
CA ALA A 346 -1.88 -12.86 19.99
C ALA A 346 -1.90 -13.97 21.07
N LEU A 347 -0.77 -14.22 21.75
CA LEU A 347 -0.72 -15.19 22.85
C LEU A 347 -1.59 -14.77 24.04
N SER A 348 -1.66 -13.47 24.34
CA SER A 348 -2.49 -12.94 25.42
C SER A 348 -3.99 -13.12 25.15
N MET A 349 -4.41 -12.99 23.89
CA MET A 349 -5.80 -13.19 23.47
C MET A 349 -6.22 -14.65 23.62
N ARG A 350 -5.34 -15.61 23.29
CA ARG A 350 -5.60 -17.05 23.46
C ARG A 350 -5.70 -17.53 24.91
N ARG A 351 -5.08 -16.79 25.85
CA ARG A 351 -5.04 -17.15 27.28
C ARG A 351 -6.21 -16.61 28.09
N ARG A 352 -7.07 -15.75 27.52
CA ARG A 352 -8.28 -15.30 28.22
C ARG A 352 -9.23 -16.50 28.38
N PRO A 353 -9.62 -16.89 29.60
CA PRO A 353 -10.59 -17.96 29.79
C PRO A 353 -11.90 -17.55 29.14
N ILE A 354 -12.46 -18.39 28.28
CA ILE A 354 -13.86 -18.28 27.91
C ILE A 354 -14.62 -18.40 29.24
N GLY A 355 -15.27 -17.31 29.66
CA GLY A 355 -16.13 -17.34 30.84
C GLY A 355 -17.14 -18.47 30.67
N ARG A 356 -17.30 -19.30 31.70
CA ARG A 356 -18.39 -20.30 31.73
C ARG A 356 -19.72 -19.56 31.61
N GLY A 357 -20.31 -19.59 30.43
CA GLY A 357 -21.60 -18.97 30.15
C GLY A 357 -21.63 -18.53 28.70
N ASP A 358 -21.82 -19.50 27.81
CA ASP A 358 -22.59 -19.41 26.55
C ASP A 358 -22.15 -20.56 25.65
N VAL A 359 -22.85 -21.68 25.79
CA VAL A 359 -22.88 -22.71 24.76
C VAL A 359 -23.71 -22.13 23.63
N VAL A 360 -23.05 -21.56 22.63
CA VAL A 360 -23.70 -21.26 21.34
C VAL A 360 -23.52 -22.47 20.45
N ASP A 361 -24.65 -23.02 20.04
CA ASP A 361 -24.79 -24.20 19.21
C ASP A 361 -23.96 -24.08 17.92
N GLY A 362 -23.21 -25.14 17.64
CA GLY A 362 -22.22 -25.15 16.59
C GLY A 362 -22.81 -25.51 15.24
N THR A 363 -23.14 -24.50 14.42
CA THR A 363 -23.24 -24.69 12.95
C THR A 363 -22.97 -23.44 12.09
N ASP A 364 -22.52 -22.29 12.62
CA ASP A 364 -22.37 -21.07 11.78
C ASP A 364 -20.97 -20.42 11.76
N ALA A 365 -19.95 -21.17 12.17
CA ALA A 365 -18.56 -20.68 12.23
C ALA A 365 -17.70 -21.23 11.09
N MET A 366 -17.92 -20.79 9.84
CA MET A 366 -16.89 -20.86 8.79
C MET A 366 -17.22 -20.05 7.53
N MET A 367 -17.12 -18.72 7.63
CA MET A 367 -16.89 -17.84 6.47
C MET A 367 -15.99 -16.67 6.93
N PRO A 368 -14.84 -16.37 6.27
CA PRO A 368 -13.97 -15.27 6.67
C PRO A 368 -14.70 -13.91 6.65
N SER A 369 -14.51 -13.09 7.69
CA SER A 369 -15.19 -11.80 7.91
C SER A 369 -14.90 -10.78 6.80
N VAL A 370 -13.68 -10.79 6.24
CA VAL A 370 -13.27 -9.90 5.15
C VAL A 370 -13.99 -10.26 3.84
N ALA A 371 -14.10 -11.55 3.51
CA ALA A 371 -14.85 -12.03 2.34
C ALA A 371 -16.36 -11.73 2.44
N ARG A 372 -16.92 -11.66 3.66
CA ARG A 372 -18.31 -11.25 3.89
C ARG A 372 -18.50 -9.74 3.67
N ARG A 373 -17.54 -8.90 4.05
CA ARG A 373 -17.61 -7.45 3.84
C ARG A 373 -17.42 -7.06 2.37
N LEU A 374 -16.46 -7.66 1.66
CA LEU A 374 -16.25 -7.45 0.22
C LEU A 374 -17.48 -7.84 -0.64
N ARG A 375 -18.28 -8.81 -0.19
CA ARG A 375 -19.57 -9.15 -0.81
C ARG A 375 -20.66 -8.12 -0.57
N ASN A 376 -20.69 -7.47 0.60
CA ASN A 376 -21.74 -6.52 0.98
C ASN A 376 -21.52 -5.10 0.43
N GLU A 377 -20.29 -4.73 0.07
CA GLU A 377 -19.96 -3.40 -0.51
C GLU A 377 -20.10 -3.34 -2.05
N GLY A 378 -20.66 -4.36 -2.70
CA GLY A 378 -20.91 -4.33 -4.14
C GLY A 378 -19.66 -4.40 -5.01
N VAL A 379 -18.55 -4.96 -4.49
CA VAL A 379 -17.36 -5.26 -5.29
C VAL A 379 -17.73 -6.34 -6.30
N HIS A 380 -17.97 -5.94 -7.56
CA HIS A 380 -18.11 -6.86 -8.68
C HIS A 380 -16.75 -7.49 -9.00
N LEU A 381 -16.37 -8.50 -8.22
CA LEU A 381 -15.39 -9.48 -8.71
C LEU A 381 -15.97 -10.09 -9.98
N SER A 382 -15.19 -10.14 -11.06
CA SER A 382 -15.62 -10.79 -12.29
C SER A 382 -16.16 -12.20 -11.97
N LYS A 383 -17.29 -12.57 -12.59
CA LYS A 383 -18.01 -13.85 -12.39
C LYS A 383 -17.14 -15.11 -12.51
N SER A 384 -15.91 -14.96 -12.99
CA SER A 384 -14.87 -15.98 -13.10
C SER A 384 -14.42 -16.59 -11.76
N LEU A 385 -14.68 -15.95 -10.61
CA LEU A 385 -14.21 -16.42 -9.29
C LEU A 385 -15.30 -17.06 -8.40
N LEU A 386 -16.56 -17.09 -8.83
CA LEU A 386 -17.71 -17.47 -8.00
C LEU A 386 -18.48 -18.67 -8.58
N LEU A 387 -17.80 -19.78 -8.83
CA LEU A 387 -18.44 -21.08 -8.91
C LEU A 387 -17.44 -22.08 -8.36
N HIS A 388 -17.79 -22.75 -7.27
CA HIS A 388 -17.54 -24.18 -6.95
C HIS A 388 -17.95 -24.40 -5.49
N GLY A 389 -19.15 -24.98 -5.30
CA GLY A 389 -19.63 -25.44 -4.01
C GLY A 389 -21.15 -25.41 -3.90
N GLY A 390 -21.82 -26.52 -4.28
CA GLY A 390 -23.22 -26.76 -3.94
C GLY A 390 -24.08 -27.25 -5.10
N ASN A 391 -24.13 -28.57 -5.26
CA ASN A 391 -25.14 -29.26 -6.06
C ASN A 391 -26.43 -29.37 -5.22
N GLY A 392 -27.61 -29.04 -5.76
CA GLY A 392 -28.89 -29.44 -5.14
C GLY A 392 -30.11 -28.56 -5.41
N LEU A 393 -30.78 -28.80 -6.55
CA LEU A 393 -32.24 -28.93 -6.75
C LEU A 393 -33.25 -27.84 -6.29
N LEU A 394 -34.15 -27.53 -7.24
CA LEU A 394 -35.52 -26.94 -7.16
C LEU A 394 -35.58 -25.42 -6.93
N GLY A 395 -36.38 -24.61 -7.61
CA GLY A 395 -37.45 -24.82 -8.59
C GLY A 395 -37.95 -23.45 -9.08
N ASP A 396 -38.62 -23.49 -10.22
CA ASP A 396 -39.15 -22.38 -11.03
C ASP A 396 -40.26 -21.55 -10.32
N ALA A 397 -40.28 -20.22 -10.53
CA ALA A 397 -41.47 -19.38 -10.77
C ALA A 397 -41.24 -17.86 -10.54
N GLY A 398 -41.46 -17.05 -11.59
CA GLY A 398 -42.40 -15.91 -11.55
C GLY A 398 -41.90 -14.48 -11.25
N GLY A 399 -41.78 -13.65 -12.32
CA GLY A 399 -42.46 -12.35 -12.45
C GLY A 399 -41.97 -11.11 -11.67
N PRO A 400 -41.94 -9.90 -12.29
CA PRO A 400 -41.27 -8.71 -11.76
C PRO A 400 -42.16 -7.88 -10.82
N GLY A 401 -41.56 -7.28 -9.80
CA GLY A 401 -42.18 -6.28 -8.94
C GLY A 401 -41.26 -5.06 -8.79
N GLU A 402 -41.77 -3.91 -9.22
CA GLU A 402 -41.28 -2.56 -8.92
C GLU A 402 -41.39 -2.28 -7.42
N GLU A 403 -40.40 -1.58 -6.83
CA GLU A 403 -40.51 -0.64 -5.69
C GLU A 403 -39.08 -0.19 -5.34
N SER A 404 -38.67 1.01 -5.77
CA SER A 404 -38.74 2.30 -5.07
C SER A 404 -37.71 2.44 -3.93
N ASP A 405 -36.69 3.25 -4.20
CA ASP A 405 -35.73 3.81 -3.23
C ASP A 405 -36.41 4.45 -2.01
N PRO A 406 -35.69 4.52 -0.88
CA PRO A 406 -35.36 5.86 -0.42
C PRO A 406 -33.88 6.05 -0.07
N ASP A 407 -33.40 7.22 -0.45
CA ASP A 407 -32.20 7.91 -0.01
C ASP A 407 -31.90 7.74 1.49
N SER A 408 -30.64 7.41 1.79
CA SER A 408 -30.00 7.79 3.05
C SER A 408 -28.61 8.35 2.72
N ASN A 409 -28.56 9.67 2.55
CA ASN A 409 -27.35 10.46 2.64
C ASN A 409 -26.89 10.47 4.10
N ASP A 410 -25.72 9.91 4.38
CA ASP A 410 -24.94 10.19 5.59
C ASP A 410 -23.48 10.16 5.18
N ASP A 411 -22.86 11.35 5.11
CA ASP A 411 -21.44 11.62 5.36
C ASP A 411 -21.21 13.12 5.12
N GLU A 412 -21.69 13.95 6.06
CA GLU A 412 -21.25 15.35 6.22
C GLU A 412 -20.08 15.37 7.21
N ASP A 413 -18.88 15.73 6.72
CA ASP A 413 -17.77 16.22 7.53
C ASP A 413 -17.11 17.38 6.75
N ASP A 414 -17.85 18.48 6.64
CA ASP A 414 -17.36 19.79 6.17
C ASP A 414 -17.57 20.79 7.32
N GLU A 415 -16.53 21.10 8.09
CA GLU A 415 -16.56 22.28 8.97
C GLU A 415 -16.13 23.56 8.20
N PRO A 416 -16.80 24.70 8.44
CA PRO A 416 -16.72 25.88 7.59
C PRO A 416 -15.51 26.78 7.89
N ALA A 417 -14.94 27.35 6.84
CA ALA A 417 -13.97 28.45 6.93
C ALA A 417 -14.59 29.70 7.62
N PRO A 418 -13.84 30.44 8.46
CA PRO A 418 -14.38 31.60 9.15
C PRO A 418 -14.60 32.79 8.20
N ARG A 419 -15.82 33.36 8.23
CA ARG A 419 -16.16 34.62 7.57
C ARG A 419 -15.63 35.83 8.37
N PRO A 420 -15.29 36.95 7.69
CA PRO A 420 -14.78 38.16 8.34
C PRO A 420 -15.93 39.02 8.88
N HIS A 421 -15.69 39.76 9.96
CA HIS A 421 -16.58 40.81 10.46
C HIS A 421 -15.75 42.02 10.94
N PRO A 422 -16.34 43.23 11.05
CA PRO A 422 -15.91 44.38 10.26
C PRO A 422 -15.32 45.53 11.10
N GLU A 423 -14.74 46.48 10.37
CA GLU A 423 -14.43 47.88 10.68
C GLU A 423 -14.65 48.42 12.11
N LYS A 424 -13.58 49.03 12.64
CA LYS A 424 -13.68 50.30 13.39
C LYS A 424 -12.59 51.26 12.93
N TRP A 425 -13.02 52.28 12.20
CA TRP A 425 -12.31 53.55 12.06
C TRP A 425 -12.70 54.43 13.25
N GLU A 426 -11.71 54.91 14.00
CA GLU A 426 -11.88 56.09 14.85
C GLU A 426 -10.66 57.01 14.68
N HIS A 427 -10.98 58.26 14.36
CA HIS A 427 -10.08 59.40 14.29
C HIS A 427 -9.44 59.69 15.66
N ASP A 428 -8.15 60.04 15.68
CA ASP A 428 -7.77 61.22 16.45
C ASP A 428 -6.58 61.97 15.84
N ARG A 429 -6.60 63.27 16.09
CA ARG A 429 -5.90 64.36 15.40
C ARG A 429 -4.52 64.61 16.00
N GLY A 430 -3.58 64.88 15.09
CA GLY A 430 -2.74 66.08 15.13
C GLY A 430 -1.59 66.15 16.13
N LYS A 431 -0.38 66.37 15.60
CA LYS A 431 0.30 67.69 15.56
C LYS A 431 1.79 67.49 15.25
N ASN A 432 2.27 68.32 14.32
CA ASN A 432 3.57 69.05 14.29
C ASN A 432 4.88 68.28 14.56
N ASN A 433 6.02 68.50 13.89
CA ASN A 433 6.49 69.30 12.76
C ASN A 433 7.99 68.85 12.56
N PRO A 434 8.94 69.56 11.92
CA PRO A 434 9.61 69.13 10.69
C PRO A 434 11.14 68.93 10.83
N HIS A 435 11.79 68.32 9.83
CA HIS A 435 13.07 68.77 9.22
C HIS A 435 13.68 67.70 8.27
N ARG A 436 13.65 67.99 6.95
CA ARG A 436 14.79 68.21 6.01
C ARG A 436 16.03 67.28 6.01
N PRO A 437 16.83 67.24 4.91
CA PRO A 437 16.76 66.29 3.79
C PRO A 437 18.11 65.53 3.54
N ASN A 438 18.23 64.89 2.37
CA ASN A 438 19.46 64.50 1.65
C ASN A 438 20.19 63.20 2.08
N ASP A 439 20.26 62.19 1.19
CA ASP A 439 21.31 62.01 0.17
C ASP A 439 21.30 60.56 -0.38
N ASP A 440 21.49 60.47 -1.70
CA ASP A 440 22.13 59.45 -2.54
C ASP A 440 22.49 58.06 -1.96
N LEU A 441 22.13 56.99 -2.70
CA LEU A 441 23.06 56.19 -3.52
C LEU A 441 22.38 54.89 -4.00
N VAL A 442 22.41 54.71 -5.34
CA VAL A 442 22.53 53.48 -6.17
C VAL A 442 21.79 52.21 -5.74
#